data_AF-A0A8J7DH38-F1
#
_entry.id   AF-A0A8J7DH38-F1
#
_cell.length_a   1.000
_cell.length_b   1.000
_cell.length_c   1.000
_cell.angle_alpha   90.00
_cell.angle_beta   90.00
_cell.angle_gamma   90.00
#
_symmetry.space_group_name_H-M   'P 1'
#
loop_
_entity.id
_entity.type
_entity.pdbx_description
1 polymer ?
#
loop_
_entity_poly.entity_id
_entity_poly.type
_entity_poly.pdbx_seq_one_letter_code
_entity_poly.pdbx_strand_id
1 'polypeptide(L)'
;MRYWVQYHNFEKLGQLPGDGCGISTDKQEVLDTLGDTIFLIVGISENPRQYLLWEQFVCEEVLDDCPKPWRFAALGEGWFLVQRRGREPLLNTQPGFKEYLEYTGRFARGFHEVTDHPFLETLLQLSEKCKPRPKKPV
;
A
#
# COMPACT_ATOMS: atom_id res chain seq x y z
N MET A 1 5.17 -13.31 -10.69
CA MET A 1 4.64 -12.03 -10.16
C MET A 1 4.33 -12.25 -8.69
N ARG A 2 5.04 -11.54 -7.82
CA ARG A 2 4.82 -11.53 -6.37
C ARG A 2 4.02 -10.29 -5.98
N TYR A 3 3.52 -10.31 -4.75
CA TYR A 3 2.76 -9.22 -4.18
C TYR A 3 3.41 -8.75 -2.89
N TRP A 4 3.49 -7.44 -2.72
CA TRP A 4 4.17 -6.80 -1.61
C TRP A 4 3.29 -5.74 -0.97
N VAL A 5 3.54 -5.44 0.30
CA VAL A 5 2.86 -4.40 1.05
C VAL A 5 3.87 -3.48 1.71
N GLN A 6 3.68 -2.18 1.56
CA GLN A 6 4.30 -1.14 2.38
C GLN A 6 3.26 -0.53 3.32
N TYR A 7 3.68 -0.21 4.54
CA TYR A 7 2.90 0.58 5.47
C TYR A 7 3.41 2.03 5.57
N HIS A 8 2.49 2.99 5.45
CA HIS A 8 2.72 4.40 5.67
C HIS A 8 2.00 4.85 6.95
N ASN A 9 2.76 5.29 7.94
CA ASN A 9 2.24 5.80 9.20
C ASN A 9 2.08 7.32 9.10
N PHE A 10 0.85 7.81 8.87
CA PHE A 10 0.58 9.23 8.68
C PHE A 10 1.05 10.07 9.87
N GLU A 11 0.88 9.61 11.11
CA GLU A 11 1.19 10.41 12.30
C GLU A 11 2.69 10.50 12.54
N LYS A 12 3.41 9.42 12.25
CA LYS A 12 4.87 9.41 12.39
C LYS A 12 5.53 10.28 11.30
N LEU A 13 4.96 10.30 10.10
CA LEU A 13 5.52 11.00 8.95
C LEU A 13 4.98 12.43 8.79
N GLY A 14 3.85 12.76 9.41
CA GLY A 14 3.24 14.09 9.39
C GLY A 14 2.58 14.49 8.06
N GLN A 15 2.53 13.58 7.09
CA GLN A 15 2.00 13.83 5.75
C GLN A 15 1.42 12.56 5.13
N LEU A 16 0.47 12.73 4.20
CA LEU A 16 -0.02 11.64 3.36
C LEU A 16 1.04 11.27 2.30
N PRO A 17 0.91 10.10 1.64
CA PRO A 17 1.71 9.79 0.47
C PRO A 17 1.62 10.89 -0.59
N GLY A 18 2.71 11.06 -1.36
CA GLY A 18 2.82 12.10 -2.38
C GLY A 18 2.00 11.82 -3.64
N ASP A 19 2.25 12.63 -4.68
CA ASP A 19 1.68 12.44 -6.00
C ASP A 19 2.44 11.32 -6.76
N GLY A 20 1.70 10.53 -7.54
CA GLY A 20 2.23 9.36 -8.24
C GLY A 20 2.28 8.09 -7.38
N CYS A 21 2.17 6.92 -8.00
CA CYS A 21 2.22 5.66 -7.27
C CYS A 21 3.65 5.28 -6.93
N GLY A 22 3.90 5.02 -5.66
CA GLY A 22 5.24 4.74 -5.17
C GLY A 22 5.36 4.68 -3.67
N ILE A 23 6.45 4.08 -3.22
CA ILE A 23 6.79 3.95 -1.80
C ILE A 23 8.21 4.40 -1.53
N SER A 24 8.46 4.80 -0.28
CA SER A 24 9.80 4.93 0.27
C SER A 24 9.98 3.96 1.43
N THR A 25 11.16 3.33 1.51
CA THR A 25 11.45 2.32 2.52
C THR A 25 12.94 2.26 2.87
N ASP A 26 13.25 1.68 4.02
CA ASP A 26 14.62 1.34 4.44
C ASP A 26 14.93 -0.15 4.23
N LYS A 27 13.95 -0.92 3.72
CA LYS A 27 14.02 -2.37 3.50
C LYS A 27 14.67 -2.69 2.16
N GLN A 28 15.74 -3.48 2.21
CA GLN A 28 16.53 -3.83 1.03
C GLN A 28 15.79 -4.80 0.09
N GLU A 29 14.81 -5.53 0.62
CA GLU A 29 13.94 -6.45 -0.12
C GLU A 29 13.20 -5.75 -1.27
N VAL A 30 13.08 -4.43 -1.25
CA VAL A 30 12.49 -3.66 -2.35
C VAL A 30 13.32 -3.71 -3.65
N LEU A 31 14.63 -4.00 -3.57
CA LEU A 31 15.47 -4.14 -4.75
C LEU A 31 15.04 -5.31 -5.64
N ASP A 32 14.31 -6.28 -5.08
CA ASP A 32 13.87 -7.47 -5.80
C ASP A 32 12.49 -7.29 -6.45
N THR A 33 11.82 -6.13 -6.35
CA THR A 33 10.38 -5.99 -6.67
C THR A 33 10.07 -5.57 -8.09
N LEU A 34 11.07 -5.37 -8.96
CA LEU A 34 10.84 -4.99 -10.35
C LEU A 34 9.90 -5.97 -11.06
N GLY A 35 8.80 -5.44 -11.61
CA GLY A 35 7.72 -6.20 -12.24
C GLY A 35 6.71 -6.84 -11.29
N ASP A 36 6.90 -6.72 -9.98
CA ASP A 36 5.95 -7.19 -8.96
C ASP A 36 4.93 -6.11 -8.60
N THR A 37 3.82 -6.53 -7.97
CA THR A 37 2.78 -5.60 -7.51
C THR A 37 3.01 -5.19 -6.06
N ILE A 38 2.93 -3.89 -5.79
CA ILE A 38 3.04 -3.30 -4.46
C ILE A 38 1.71 -2.63 -4.09
N PHE A 39 1.25 -2.92 -2.87
CA PHE A 39 0.14 -2.23 -2.22
C PHE A 39 0.68 -1.28 -1.17
N LEU A 40 0.14 -0.07 -1.11
CA LEU A 40 0.42 0.88 -0.04
C LEU A 40 -0.76 0.92 0.93
N ILE A 41 -0.50 0.63 2.20
CA ILE A 41 -1.48 0.77 3.27
C ILE A 41 -1.13 2.01 4.08
N VAL A 42 -2.08 2.92 4.23
CA VAL A 42 -1.93 4.13 5.05
C VAL A 42 -2.72 3.96 6.34
N GLY A 43 -2.05 4.12 7.47
CA GLY A 43 -2.71 4.23 8.78
C GLY A 43 -3.00 5.68 9.10
N ILE A 44 -4.26 6.02 9.38
CA ILE A 44 -4.71 7.35 9.80
C ILE A 44 -5.40 7.28 11.18
N SER A 45 -5.08 8.25 12.04
CA SER A 45 -5.51 8.30 13.43
C SER A 45 -6.85 8.96 13.52
N GLU A 46 -7.85 8.14 13.26
CA GLU A 46 -9.13 8.25 13.92
C GLU A 46 -9.08 7.47 15.26
N ASN A 47 -10.07 7.68 16.13
CA ASN A 47 -10.24 6.86 17.33
C ASN A 47 -11.49 5.99 17.13
N PRO A 48 -11.35 4.70 16.75
CA PRO A 48 -10.11 3.91 16.59
C PRO A 48 -9.38 4.13 15.25
N ARG A 49 -8.07 3.79 15.21
CA ARG A 49 -7.21 3.96 14.03
C ARG A 49 -7.79 3.27 12.80
N GLN A 50 -7.81 3.97 11.66
CA GLN A 50 -8.20 3.40 10.38
C GLN A 50 -6.97 3.05 9.54
N TYR A 51 -7.13 2.00 8.73
CA TYR A 51 -6.15 1.54 7.76
C TYR A 51 -6.82 1.51 6.39
N LEU A 52 -6.28 2.30 5.48
CA LEU A 52 -6.77 2.44 4.12
C LEU A 52 -5.80 1.78 3.16
N LEU A 53 -6.32 0.98 2.22
CA LEU A 53 -5.57 0.64 1.02
C LEU A 53 -5.51 1.89 0.14
N TRP A 54 -4.33 2.49 0.01
CA TRP A 54 -4.16 3.79 -0.59
C TRP A 54 -3.97 3.72 -2.09
N GLU A 55 -3.11 2.81 -2.52
CA GLU A 55 -2.78 2.57 -3.92
C GLU A 55 -2.33 1.14 -4.15
N GLN A 56 -2.37 0.75 -5.42
CA GLN A 56 -1.72 -0.44 -5.96
C GLN A 56 -0.97 -0.02 -7.22
N PHE A 57 0.27 -0.49 -7.38
CA PHE A 57 1.05 -0.29 -8.59
C PHE A 57 1.96 -1.48 -8.90
N VAL A 58 2.37 -1.60 -10.15
CA VAL A 58 3.45 -2.49 -10.56
C VAL A 58 4.76 -1.71 -10.44
N CYS A 59 5.76 -2.26 -9.75
CA CYS A 59 7.04 -1.59 -9.62
C CYS A 59 7.81 -1.66 -10.96
N GLU A 60 8.19 -0.50 -11.47
CA GLU A 60 8.91 -0.33 -12.74
C GLU A 60 10.32 0.24 -12.54
N GLU A 61 10.51 0.98 -11.44
CA GLU A 61 11.78 1.60 -11.09
C GLU A 61 12.04 1.46 -9.59
N VAL A 62 13.31 1.21 -9.25
CA VAL A 62 13.80 1.24 -7.87
C VAL A 62 15.00 2.17 -7.78
N LEU A 63 14.93 3.13 -6.85
CA LEU A 63 16.01 4.05 -6.51
C LEU A 63 16.68 3.58 -5.21
N ASP A 64 18.01 3.65 -5.11
CA ASP A 64 18.77 3.11 -3.97
C ASP A 64 19.70 4.12 -3.25
N ASP A 65 19.57 5.41 -3.60
CA ASP A 65 20.27 6.54 -2.97
C ASP A 65 19.28 7.62 -2.51
N CYS A 66 18.20 7.21 -1.85
CA CYS A 66 17.20 8.15 -1.33
C CYS A 66 17.69 8.89 -0.07
N PRO A 67 17.23 10.14 0.17
CA PRO A 67 17.51 10.85 1.41
C PRO A 67 16.96 10.13 2.66
N LYS A 68 17.70 10.22 3.77
CA LYS A 68 17.28 9.71 5.07
C LYS A 68 15.91 10.29 5.49
N PRO A 69 15.06 9.51 6.19
CA PRO A 69 15.35 8.20 6.79
C PRO A 69 15.27 7.03 5.81
N TRP A 70 14.81 7.26 4.59
CA TRP A 70 14.66 6.22 3.59
C TRP A 70 15.99 5.94 2.91
N ARG A 71 16.14 4.71 2.41
CA ARG A 71 17.29 4.31 1.61
C ARG A 71 16.87 4.03 0.17
N PHE A 72 15.64 3.56 0.00
CA PHE A 72 15.12 3.11 -1.27
C PHE A 72 13.77 3.77 -1.57
N ALA A 73 13.46 3.86 -2.86
CA ALA A 73 12.11 4.13 -3.34
C ALA A 73 11.75 3.15 -4.45
N ALA A 74 10.49 2.73 -4.51
CA ALA A 74 9.95 1.98 -5.64
C ALA A 74 8.81 2.77 -6.26
N LEU A 75 8.85 2.92 -7.58
CA LEU A 75 7.91 3.71 -8.37
C LEU A 75 7.33 2.83 -9.48
N GLY A 76 6.17 3.21 -10.00
CA GLY A 76 5.66 2.63 -11.24
C GLY A 76 4.19 2.92 -11.49
N GLU A 77 3.63 2.22 -12.47
CA GLU A 77 2.28 2.44 -12.96
C GLU A 77 1.22 1.74 -12.11
N GLY A 78 0.13 2.45 -11.84
CA GLY A 78 -0.89 1.99 -10.91
C GLY A 78 -2.07 2.94 -10.78
N TRP A 79 -2.74 2.86 -9.63
CA TRP A 79 -3.82 3.78 -9.30
C TRP A 79 -3.94 4.03 -7.81
N PHE A 80 -4.30 5.27 -7.49
CA PHE A 80 -4.85 5.64 -6.19
C PHE A 80 -6.29 5.11 -6.07
N LEU A 81 -6.59 4.47 -4.94
CA LEU A 81 -7.92 3.94 -4.68
C LEU A 81 -8.88 5.09 -4.34
N VAL A 82 -10.08 5.03 -4.93
CA VAL A 82 -11.08 6.07 -4.78
C VAL A 82 -11.65 6.09 -3.36
N GLN A 83 -11.38 7.16 -2.62
CA GLN A 83 -11.95 7.42 -1.30
C GLN A 83 -13.31 8.11 -1.43
N ARG A 84 -14.35 7.34 -1.78
CA ARG A 84 -15.74 7.82 -1.85
C ARG A 84 -16.64 7.05 -0.92
N ARG A 85 -17.68 7.72 -0.41
CA ARG A 85 -18.69 7.13 0.47
C ARG A 85 -19.28 5.85 -0.10
N GLY A 86 -19.17 4.73 0.62
CA GLY A 86 -19.65 3.41 0.20
C GLY A 86 -18.69 2.60 -0.69
N ARG A 87 -17.52 3.18 -1.01
CA ARG A 87 -16.39 2.54 -1.70
C ARG A 87 -15.09 2.89 -1.01
N GLU A 88 -15.12 3.17 0.29
CA GLU A 88 -13.89 3.44 1.02
C GLU A 88 -12.99 2.20 0.97
N PRO A 89 -11.70 2.36 0.67
CA PRO A 89 -10.74 1.26 0.72
C PRO A 89 -10.34 0.94 2.17
N LEU A 90 -11.32 0.89 3.08
CA LEU A 90 -11.13 0.67 4.51
C LEU A 90 -10.88 -0.82 4.79
N LEU A 91 -9.72 -1.12 5.36
CA LEU A 91 -9.27 -2.47 5.68
C LEU A 91 -9.85 -2.97 7.02
N ASN A 92 -10.12 -2.06 7.97
CA ASN A 92 -10.59 -2.40 9.32
C ASN A 92 -11.80 -3.34 9.36
N THR A 93 -12.68 -3.25 8.36
CA THR A 93 -13.92 -4.03 8.27
C THR A 93 -13.82 -5.23 7.32
N GLN A 94 -12.67 -5.42 6.67
CA GLN A 94 -12.50 -6.52 5.72
C GLN A 94 -12.26 -7.85 6.45
N PRO A 95 -12.76 -8.97 5.90
CA PRO A 95 -12.46 -10.30 6.42
C PRO A 95 -10.95 -10.56 6.49
N GLY A 96 -10.48 -11.11 7.61
CA GLY A 96 -9.08 -11.48 7.82
C GLY A 96 -8.13 -10.32 8.16
N PHE A 97 -8.61 -9.08 8.23
CA PHE A 97 -7.73 -7.93 8.47
C PHE A 97 -7.14 -7.94 9.88
N LYS A 98 -7.89 -8.37 10.90
CA LYS A 98 -7.39 -8.42 12.27
C LYS A 98 -6.21 -9.38 12.38
N GLU A 99 -6.34 -10.56 11.81
CA GLU A 99 -5.32 -11.61 11.76
C GLU A 99 -4.10 -11.11 10.96
N TYR A 100 -4.33 -10.44 9.83
CA TYR A 100 -3.25 -9.84 9.06
C TYR A 100 -2.52 -8.72 9.82
N LEU A 101 -3.26 -7.88 10.54
CA LEU A 101 -2.68 -6.83 11.38
C LEU A 101 -1.80 -7.43 12.48
N GLU A 102 -2.22 -8.55 13.08
CA GLU A 102 -1.40 -9.29 14.06
C GLU A 102 -0.17 -9.92 13.41
N TYR A 103 -0.32 -10.56 12.25
CA TYR A 103 0.78 -11.15 11.46
C TYR A 103 1.89 -10.14 11.13
N THR A 104 1.52 -8.91 10.77
CA THR A 104 2.48 -7.85 10.45
C THR A 104 3.15 -7.21 11.69
N GLY A 105 2.83 -7.69 12.90
CA GLY A 105 3.25 -7.07 14.15
C GLY A 105 2.68 -5.66 14.29
N ARG A 106 1.41 -5.46 13.89
CA ARG A 106 0.76 -4.14 13.76
C ARG A 106 1.56 -3.20 12.85
N PHE A 107 1.98 -3.73 11.71
CA PHE A 107 2.83 -3.06 10.72
C PHE A 107 4.24 -2.64 11.20
N ALA A 108 4.73 -3.16 12.33
CA ALA A 108 6.12 -2.94 12.75
C ALA A 108 7.14 -3.45 11.70
N ARG A 109 6.73 -4.44 10.88
CA ARG A 109 7.54 -4.98 9.79
C ARG A 109 7.80 -3.97 8.65
N GLY A 110 6.88 -3.05 8.40
CA GLY A 110 6.97 -2.10 7.27
C GLY A 110 6.73 -2.80 5.92
N PHE A 111 7.79 -2.94 5.13
CA PHE A 111 7.76 -3.60 3.81
C PHE A 111 7.84 -5.12 3.92
N HIS A 112 6.96 -5.85 3.23
CA HIS A 112 6.99 -7.31 3.24
C HIS A 112 6.22 -7.94 2.06
N GLU A 113 6.61 -9.16 1.71
CA GLU A 113 5.90 -10.00 0.73
C GLU A 113 4.59 -10.55 1.34
N VAL A 114 3.54 -10.64 0.51
CA VAL A 114 2.20 -11.11 0.87
C VAL A 114 1.68 -12.17 -0.13
N THR A 115 2.50 -12.64 -1.07
CA THR A 115 2.10 -13.56 -2.17
C THR A 115 1.31 -14.78 -1.70
N ASP A 116 1.79 -15.47 -0.66
CA ASP A 116 1.17 -16.70 -0.16
C ASP A 116 0.23 -16.47 1.04
N HIS A 117 0.02 -15.20 1.43
CA HIS A 117 -0.80 -14.89 2.60
C HIS A 117 -2.29 -14.81 2.21
N PRO A 118 -3.23 -15.43 2.97
CA PRO A 118 -4.65 -15.43 2.63
C PRO A 118 -5.28 -14.04 2.45
N PHE A 119 -4.75 -13.03 3.13
CA PHE A 119 -5.22 -11.65 3.04
C PHE A 119 -4.95 -10.98 1.67
N LEU A 120 -4.09 -11.54 0.82
CA LEU A 120 -3.85 -11.02 -0.53
C LEU A 120 -5.14 -10.94 -1.36
N GLU A 121 -6.03 -11.92 -1.24
CA GLU A 121 -7.30 -11.93 -1.98
C GLU A 121 -8.14 -10.70 -1.62
N THR A 122 -8.21 -10.35 -0.33
CA THR A 122 -8.89 -9.15 0.15
C THR A 122 -8.30 -7.87 -0.45
N LEU A 123 -6.96 -7.76 -0.51
CA LEU A 123 -6.28 -6.61 -1.09
C LEU A 123 -6.60 -6.45 -2.59
N LEU A 124 -6.54 -7.54 -3.34
CA LEU A 124 -6.86 -7.57 -4.77
C LEU A 124 -8.31 -7.17 -5.04
N GLN A 125 -9.27 -7.79 -4.32
CA GLN A 125 -10.70 -7.50 -4.48
C GLN A 125 -11.02 -6.05 -4.12
N LEU A 126 -10.44 -5.53 -3.04
CA LEU A 126 -10.65 -4.16 -2.60
C LEU A 126 -10.06 -3.15 -3.59
N SER A 127 -8.85 -3.42 -4.09
CA SER A 127 -8.20 -2.59 -5.10
C SER A 127 -9.05 -2.47 -6.36
N GLU A 128 -9.54 -3.59 -6.90
CA GLU A 128 -10.36 -3.57 -8.11
C GLU A 128 -11.71 -2.88 -7.87
N LYS A 129 -12.35 -3.13 -6.72
CA LYS A 129 -13.61 -2.45 -6.33
C LYS A 129 -13.47 -0.93 -6.28
N CYS A 130 -12.33 -0.45 -5.77
CA CYS A 130 -12.04 0.95 -5.52
C CYS A 130 -11.23 1.61 -6.64
N LYS A 131 -10.92 0.88 -7.72
CA LYS A 131 -10.21 1.38 -8.88
C LYS A 131 -10.92 2.60 -9.50
N PRO A 132 -10.18 3.68 -9.86
CA PRO A 132 -10.75 4.80 -10.58
C PRO A 132 -11.37 4.34 -11.90
N ARG A 133 -12.58 4.83 -12.20
CA ARG A 133 -13.15 4.62 -13.54
C ARG A 133 -12.45 5.55 -14.52
N PRO A 134 -12.11 5.09 -15.74
CA PRO A 134 -11.63 5.98 -16.78
C PRO A 134 -12.68 7.07 -17.02
N LYS A 135 -12.24 8.33 -17.07
CA LYS A 135 -13.12 9.43 -17.48
C LYS A 135 -13.59 9.12 -18.90
N LYS A 136 -14.91 9.07 -19.12
CA LYS A 136 -15.44 9.01 -20.49
C LYS A 136 -14.95 10.27 -21.21
N PRO A 137 -14.41 10.15 -22.44
CA PRO A 137 -14.18 11.34 -23.26
C PRO A 137 -15.52 12.04 -23.47
N VAL A 138 -15.52 13.36 -23.26
CA VAL A 138 -16.64 14.26 -23.57
C VAL A 138 -16.67 14.51 -25.06
#